data_AF-A0A847WQI6-F1
#
_entry.id   AF-A0A847WQI6-F1
#
_cell.length_a   1.000
_cell.length_b   1.000
_cell.length_c   1.000
_cell.angle_alpha   90.00
_cell.angle_beta   90.00
_cell.angle_gamma   90.00
#
_symmetry.space_group_name_H-M   'P 1'
#
loop_
_entity.id
_entity.type
_entity.pdbx_description
1 polymer ?
#
loop_
_entity_poly.entity_id
_entity_poly.type
_entity_poly.pdbx_seq_one_letter_code
_entity_poly.pdbx_strand_id
1 'polypeptide(L)'
;MTKTSFTKTINDDFPLLEKYTPILARVHGDGHPELAEVRDIFKAINDKVKQNDFSQIDLSADFKQLRIITNDYTIPSDGCETYKATYEMLARADQAYHD
;
A
#
# COMPACT_ATOMS: atom_id res chain seq x y z
N MET A 1 -11.98 15.62 -9.01
CA MET A 1 -10.71 15.76 -8.27
C MET A 1 -11.03 16.08 -6.82
N THR A 2 -11.79 15.22 -6.15
CA THR A 2 -12.17 15.49 -4.76
C THR A 2 -11.33 14.62 -3.85
N LYS A 3 -10.60 15.28 -2.95
CA LYS A 3 -9.92 14.78 -1.74
C LYS A 3 -10.62 13.60 -1.02
N THR A 4 -11.90 13.41 -1.27
CA THR A 4 -12.78 12.33 -0.82
C THR A 4 -12.36 10.92 -1.24
N SER A 5 -11.85 10.69 -2.46
CA SER A 5 -11.51 9.32 -2.94
C SER A 5 -10.35 8.74 -2.11
N PHE A 6 -9.25 9.48 -1.98
CA PHE A 6 -8.10 9.06 -1.19
C PHE A 6 -8.45 8.98 0.30
N THR A 7 -9.18 9.97 0.85
CA THR A 7 -9.66 9.92 2.25
C THR A 7 -10.51 8.68 2.51
N LYS A 8 -11.32 8.25 1.55
CA LYS A 8 -12.09 7.01 1.66
C LYS A 8 -11.17 5.79 1.74
N THR A 9 -10.13 5.71 0.90
CA THR A 9 -9.15 4.61 0.97
C THR A 9 -8.39 4.58 2.29
N ILE A 10 -8.07 5.74 2.87
CA ILE A 10 -7.43 5.84 4.18
C ILE A 10 -8.33 5.22 5.27
N ASN A 11 -9.63 5.50 5.24
CA ASN A 11 -10.54 4.99 6.26
C ASN A 11 -10.86 3.50 6.08
N ASP A 12 -11.02 3.05 4.84
CA ASP A 12 -11.50 1.69 4.54
C ASP A 12 -10.37 0.66 4.45
N ASP A 13 -9.25 1.04 3.82
CA ASP A 13 -8.21 0.10 3.40
C ASP A 13 -6.96 0.15 4.31
N PHE A 14 -6.54 1.34 4.77
CA PHE A 14 -5.29 1.48 5.53
C PHE A 14 -5.27 0.67 6.85
N PRO A 15 -6.36 0.56 7.63
CA PRO A 15 -6.37 -0.29 8.82
C PRO A 15 -6.09 -1.77 8.51
N LEU A 16 -6.58 -2.27 7.36
CA LEU A 16 -6.32 -3.63 6.92
C LEU A 16 -4.90 -3.78 6.38
N LEU A 17 -4.44 -2.83 5.58
CA LEU A 17 -3.06 -2.80 5.06
C LEU A 17 -2.01 -2.78 6.18
N GLU A 18 -2.26 -2.01 7.26
CA GLU A 18 -1.40 -1.98 8.45
C GLU A 18 -1.29 -3.34 9.13
N LYS A 19 -2.36 -4.14 9.09
CA LYS A 19 -2.37 -5.49 9.63
C LYS A 19 -1.75 -6.51 8.66
N TYR A 20 -2.03 -6.42 7.37
CA TYR A 20 -1.69 -7.46 6.41
C TYR A 20 -0.25 -7.40 5.92
N THR A 21 0.28 -6.20 5.66
CA THR A 21 1.65 -6.03 5.15
C THR A 21 2.73 -6.69 6.03
N PRO A 22 2.72 -6.60 7.39
CA PRO A 22 3.71 -7.32 8.20
C PRO A 22 3.49 -8.83 8.22
N ILE A 23 2.25 -9.30 8.10
CA ILE A 23 1.93 -10.74 8.07
C ILE A 23 2.46 -11.34 6.76
N LEU A 24 2.20 -10.69 5.63
CA LEU A 24 2.69 -11.14 4.33
C LEU A 24 4.21 -11.18 4.28
N ALA A 25 4.88 -10.12 4.71
CA ALA A 25 6.35 -10.11 4.80
C ALA A 25 6.89 -11.24 5.69
N ARG A 26 6.18 -11.59 6.78
CA ARG A 26 6.60 -12.67 7.69
C ARG A 26 6.39 -14.06 7.11
N VAL A 27 5.27 -14.30 6.40
CA VAL A 27 4.89 -15.66 5.96
C VAL A 27 5.33 -15.98 4.53
N HIS A 28 5.52 -14.96 3.69
CA HIS A 28 5.90 -15.11 2.29
C HIS A 28 7.25 -14.44 1.96
N GLY A 29 7.91 -13.76 2.92
CA GLY A 29 9.15 -13.02 2.67
C GLY A 29 10.33 -13.85 2.14
N ASP A 30 10.39 -15.16 2.46
CA ASP A 30 11.39 -16.07 1.88
C ASP A 30 11.22 -16.28 0.37
N GLY A 31 9.97 -16.25 -0.13
CA GLY A 31 9.67 -16.39 -1.56
C GLY A 31 9.54 -15.05 -2.29
N HIS A 32 9.21 -13.99 -1.55
CA HIS A 32 8.87 -12.66 -2.04
C HIS A 32 9.57 -11.59 -1.18
N PRO A 33 10.88 -11.37 -1.36
CA PRO A 33 11.67 -10.46 -0.53
C PRO A 33 11.21 -9.00 -0.63
N GLU A 34 10.55 -8.62 -1.72
CA GLU A 34 9.97 -7.29 -1.91
C GLU A 34 8.87 -6.97 -0.88
N LEU A 35 8.23 -7.98 -0.28
CA LEU A 35 7.19 -7.77 0.72
C LEU A 35 7.69 -7.06 1.97
N ALA A 36 8.98 -7.21 2.31
CA ALA A 36 9.60 -6.45 3.38
C ALA A 36 9.63 -4.95 3.04
N GLU A 37 9.98 -4.61 1.79
CA GLU A 37 9.98 -3.23 1.31
C GLU A 37 8.55 -2.68 1.19
N VAL A 38 7.60 -3.47 0.69
CA VAL A 38 6.16 -3.07 0.62
C VAL A 38 5.65 -2.70 2.01
N ARG A 39 5.97 -3.51 3.02
CA ARG A 39 5.61 -3.22 4.43
C ARG A 39 6.20 -1.90 4.89
N ASP A 40 7.49 -1.68 4.64
CA ASP A 40 8.19 -0.50 5.16
C ASP A 40 7.71 0.79 4.48
N ILE A 41 7.49 0.74 3.16
CA ILE A 41 6.94 1.87 2.42
C ILE A 41 5.49 2.15 2.85
N PHE A 42 4.64 1.12 2.96
CA PHE A 42 3.27 1.31 3.43
C PHE A 42 3.24 1.90 4.84
N LYS A 43 4.11 1.42 5.75
CA LYS A 43 4.22 1.99 7.09
C LYS A 43 4.59 3.48 7.03
N ALA A 44 5.55 3.87 6.19
CA ALA A 44 5.92 5.27 6.02
C ALA A 44 4.76 6.13 5.48
N ILE A 45 4.00 5.64 4.50
CA ILE A 45 2.78 6.29 4.00
C ILE A 45 1.77 6.47 5.13
N ASN A 46 1.49 5.40 5.87
CA ASN A 46 0.49 5.40 6.94
C ASN A 46 0.90 6.36 8.08
N ASP A 47 2.17 6.39 8.44
CA ASP A 47 2.72 7.32 9.44
C ASP A 47 2.58 8.77 8.98
N LYS A 48 2.92 9.08 7.72
CA LYS A 48 2.75 10.43 7.14
C LYS A 48 1.29 10.87 7.21
N VAL A 49 0.36 10.01 6.79
CA VAL A 49 -1.09 10.29 6.77
C VAL A 49 -1.67 10.45 8.18
N LYS A 50 -1.19 9.69 9.18
CA LYS A 50 -1.63 9.83 10.57
C LYS A 50 -1.11 11.11 11.25
N GLN A 51 0.06 11.60 10.86
CA GLN A 51 0.75 12.70 11.53
C GLN A 51 0.49 14.07 10.90
N ASN A 52 0.03 14.12 9.66
CA ASN A 52 -0.08 15.36 8.88
C ASN A 52 -1.47 15.50 8.28
N ASP A 53 -1.88 16.73 7.99
CA ASP A 53 -3.03 16.96 7.12
C ASP A 53 -2.67 16.49 5.71
N PHE A 54 -3.47 15.59 5.13
CA PHE A 54 -3.20 15.00 3.81
C PHE A 54 -3.02 16.04 2.70
N SER A 55 -3.54 17.27 2.86
CA SER A 55 -3.35 18.36 1.90
C SER A 55 -1.91 18.85 1.80
N GLN A 56 -1.04 18.46 2.74
CA GLN A 56 0.36 18.88 2.84
C GLN A 56 1.34 17.72 2.66
N ILE A 57 0.86 16.52 2.32
CA ILE A 57 1.68 15.32 2.22
C ILE A 57 1.97 15.00 0.76
N ASP A 58 3.25 14.87 0.42
CA ASP A 58 3.69 14.26 -0.82
C ASP A 58 3.96 12.76 -0.59
N LEU A 59 3.20 11.92 -1.27
CA LEU A 59 3.33 10.46 -1.28
C LEU A 59 3.77 9.93 -2.66
N SER A 60 4.06 10.83 -3.61
CA SER A 60 4.32 10.48 -5.01
C SER A 60 5.53 9.56 -5.14
N ALA A 61 6.57 9.82 -4.33
CA ALA A 61 7.77 8.99 -4.28
C ALA A 61 7.49 7.60 -3.70
N ASP A 62 6.69 7.52 -2.61
CA ASP A 62 6.34 6.26 -1.96
C ASP A 62 5.51 5.37 -2.91
N PHE A 63 4.48 5.94 -3.55
CA PHE A 63 3.66 5.21 -4.52
C PHE A 63 4.43 4.84 -5.79
N LYS A 64 5.37 5.68 -6.24
CA LYS A 64 6.27 5.31 -7.34
C LYS A 64 7.13 4.11 -6.97
N GLN A 65 7.68 4.06 -5.76
CA GLN A 65 8.49 2.93 -5.32
C GLN A 65 7.64 1.66 -5.19
N LEU A 66 6.43 1.76 -4.63
CA LEU A 66 5.48 0.63 -4.57
C LEU A 66 5.22 0.04 -5.96
N ARG A 67 4.93 0.86 -6.97
CA ARG A 67 4.75 0.38 -8.36
C ARG A 67 5.98 -0.35 -8.88
N ILE A 68 7.19 0.16 -8.62
CA ILE A 68 8.42 -0.49 -9.09
C ILE A 68 8.60 -1.87 -8.45
N ILE A 69 8.53 -1.97 -7.12
CA ILE A 69 8.85 -3.23 -6.42
C ILE A 69 7.75 -4.28 -6.57
N THR A 70 6.51 -3.86 -6.79
CA THR A 70 5.37 -4.76 -6.98
C THR A 70 5.07 -5.08 -8.44
N ASN A 71 5.87 -4.54 -9.38
CA ASN A 71 5.60 -4.59 -10.81
C ASN A 71 4.17 -4.11 -11.13
N ASP A 72 3.87 -2.85 -10.81
CA ASP A 72 2.55 -2.22 -10.93
C ASP A 72 1.43 -3.01 -10.23
N TYR A 73 1.69 -3.45 -8.99
CA TYR A 73 0.77 -4.25 -8.19
C TYR A 73 0.35 -5.57 -8.86
N THR A 74 1.22 -6.16 -9.67
CA THR A 74 0.97 -7.46 -10.29
C THR A 74 0.87 -8.53 -9.21
N ILE A 75 -0.22 -9.29 -9.23
CA ILE A 75 -0.45 -10.39 -8.30
C ILE A 75 0.24 -11.65 -8.85
N PRO A 76 1.17 -12.27 -8.11
CA PRO A 76 1.84 -13.49 -8.54
C PRO A 76 0.88 -14.69 -8.47
N SER A 77 1.11 -15.70 -9.31
CA SER A 77 0.22 -16.86 -9.45
C SER A 77 0.16 -17.76 -8.20
N ASP A 78 1.17 -17.69 -7.34
CA ASP A 78 1.27 -18.39 -6.05
C ASP A 78 0.78 -17.54 -4.87
N GLY A 79 0.31 -16.31 -5.12
CA GLY A 79 -0.22 -15.42 -4.09
C GLY A 79 -1.53 -15.93 -3.47
N CYS A 80 -1.60 -15.93 -2.14
CA CYS A 80 -2.84 -16.26 -1.41
C CYS A 80 -3.89 -15.13 -1.49
N GLU A 81 -5.11 -15.38 -1.01
CA GLU A 81 -6.19 -14.37 -1.02
C GLU A 81 -5.81 -13.08 -0.29
N THR A 82 -5.07 -13.17 0.83
CA THR A 82 -4.60 -11.99 1.57
C THR A 82 -3.55 -11.21 0.81
N TYR A 83 -2.68 -11.89 0.05
CA TYR A 83 -1.71 -11.24 -0.84
C TYR A 83 -2.45 -10.40 -1.88
N LYS A 84 -3.37 -11.05 -2.59
CA LYS A 84 -4.19 -10.42 -3.62
C LYS A 84 -4.93 -9.19 -3.08
N ALA A 85 -5.65 -9.36 -1.96
CA ALA A 85 -6.38 -8.26 -1.33
C ALA A 85 -5.46 -7.09 -0.95
N THR A 86 -4.25 -7.37 -0.46
CA THR A 86 -3.26 -6.34 -0.11
C THR A 86 -2.84 -5.54 -1.33
N TYR A 87 -2.50 -6.20 -2.44
CA TYR A 87 -2.06 -5.51 -3.66
C TYR A 87 -3.21 -4.74 -4.32
N GLU A 88 -4.43 -5.27 -4.30
CA GLU A 88 -5.62 -4.55 -4.78
C GLU A 88 -5.92 -3.29 -3.95
N MET A 89 -5.77 -3.35 -2.62
CA MET A 89 -5.93 -2.18 -1.75
C MET A 89 -4.82 -1.15 -1.96
N LEU A 90 -3.57 -1.58 -2.12
CA LEU A 90 -2.45 -0.68 -2.42
C LEU A 90 -2.64 0.02 -3.78
N ALA A 91 -3.04 -0.72 -4.81
CA ALA A 91 -3.34 -0.16 -6.14
C ALA A 91 -4.48 0.85 -6.09
N ARG A 92 -5.52 0.58 -5.30
CA ARG A 92 -6.65 1.50 -5.13
C ARG A 92 -6.23 2.78 -4.42
N ALA A 93 -5.37 2.68 -3.40
CA ALA A 93 -4.80 3.84 -2.71
C ALA A 93 -3.94 4.69 -3.65
N ASP A 94 -3.09 4.06 -4.47
CA ASP A 94 -2.26 4.75 -5.47
C ASP A 94 -3.13 5.47 -6.52
N GLN A 95 -4.12 4.77 -7.06
CA GLN A 95 -5.07 5.36 -8.02
C GLN A 95 -5.82 6.54 -7.41
N ALA A 96 -6.36 6.37 -6.19
CA ALA A 96 -7.13 7.41 -5.52
C ALA A 96 -6.28 8.63 -5.14
N TYR A 97 -4.98 8.45 -4.90
CA TYR A 97 -4.04 9.55 -4.67
C TYR A 97 -3.82 10.41 -5.93
N HIS A 98 -3.91 9.80 -7.12
CA HIS A 98 -3.67 10.48 -8.40
C HIS A 98 -4.95 10.99 -9.12
N ASP A 99 -6.14 10.84 -8.52
CA ASP A 99 -7.46 11.27 -9.06
C ASP A 99 -7.93 12.68 -8.58
#